data_AF-A0A2B4SVP3-F1
#
_entry.id   AF-A0A2B4SVP3-F1
#
_cell.length_a   1.000
_cell.length_b   1.000
_cell.length_c   1.000
_cell.angle_alpha   90.00
_cell.angle_beta   90.00
_cell.angle_gamma   90.00
#
_symmetry.space_group_name_H-M   'P 1'
#
loop_
_entity.id
_entity.type
_entity.pdbx_description
1 polymer ?
#
loop_
_entity_poly.entity_id
_entity_poly.type
_entity_poly.pdbx_seq_one_letter_code
_entity_poly.pdbx_strand_id
1 'polypeptide(L)'
;MSDNKQYHNTRRKRMLRRFKLNQLQAKLERLDEEDRPTGCLLCPMRGDVEIDYKNVRLLSQFVSPHTGRIYGRTLTGLCIKKQKEIAKAIRRARAMGFMPVTMKYLAFHEDPKLF
;
A
#
# COMPACT_ATOMS: atom_id res chain seq x y z
N MET A 1 40.27 0.62 -10.29
CA MET A 1 39.00 0.16 -10.89
C MET A 1 37.94 0.19 -9.79
N SER A 2 36.81 0.88 -10.05
CA SER A 2 35.44 0.71 -9.50
C SER A 2 35.27 0.49 -7.98
N ASP A 3 34.43 1.18 -7.20
CA ASP A 3 33.32 2.10 -7.45
C ASP A 3 33.04 2.90 -6.16
N ASN A 4 33.25 4.21 -6.16
CA ASN A 4 32.91 5.07 -5.01
C ASN A 4 31.89 6.18 -5.39
N LYS A 5 30.98 5.85 -6.32
CA LYS A 5 29.93 6.75 -6.83
C LYS A 5 28.52 6.44 -6.31
N GLN A 6 28.39 5.56 -5.32
CA GLN A 6 27.07 5.09 -4.86
C GLN A 6 26.42 6.02 -3.80
N TYR A 7 27.18 6.89 -3.11
CA TYR A 7 26.73 7.56 -1.88
C TYR A 7 26.22 9.01 -2.01
N HIS A 8 26.28 9.63 -3.20
CA HIS A 8 25.98 11.07 -3.35
C HIS A 8 24.52 11.42 -3.72
N ASN A 9 23.60 10.45 -3.72
CA ASN A 9 22.28 10.61 -4.35
C ASN A 9 21.07 10.52 -3.38
N THR A 10 21.26 10.77 -2.09
CA THR A 10 20.17 10.67 -1.08
C THR A 10 19.52 12.03 -0.78
N ARG A 11 20.29 13.13 -0.71
CA ARG A 11 19.76 14.47 -0.36
C ARG A 11 19.01 15.14 -1.52
N ARG A 12 19.57 15.08 -2.75
CA ARG A 12 18.94 15.63 -3.97
C ARG A 12 17.64 14.90 -4.31
N LYS A 13 17.60 13.56 -4.20
CA LYS A 13 16.38 12.76 -4.38
C LYS A 13 15.28 13.12 -3.38
N ARG A 14 15.64 13.34 -2.10
CA ARG A 14 14.69 13.76 -1.06
C ARG A 14 14.11 15.15 -1.33
N MET A 15 14.95 16.12 -1.70
CA MET A 15 14.50 17.46 -2.09
C MET A 15 13.57 17.40 -3.31
N LEU A 16 13.97 16.72 -4.38
CA LEU A 16 13.15 16.59 -5.60
C LEU A 16 11.81 15.90 -5.32
N ARG A 17 11.78 14.89 -4.44
CA ARG A 17 10.54 14.23 -4.00
C ARG A 17 9.64 15.20 -3.24
N ARG A 18 10.19 15.97 -2.30
CA ARG A 18 9.43 16.95 -1.51
C ARG A 18 8.89 18.08 -2.39
N PHE A 19 9.69 18.57 -3.33
CA PHE A 19 9.26 19.56 -4.33
C PHE A 19 8.13 19.03 -5.22
N LYS A 20 8.23 17.80 -5.72
CA LYS A 20 7.13 17.15 -6.49
C LYS A 20 5.86 16.96 -5.66
N LEU A 21 5.99 16.61 -4.37
CA LEU A 21 4.85 16.49 -3.47
C LEU A 21 4.17 17.84 -3.26
N ASN A 22 4.95 18.90 -2.99
CA ASN A 22 4.42 20.25 -2.85
C ASN A 22 3.73 20.74 -4.14
N GLN A 23 4.31 20.49 -5.31
CA GLN A 23 3.67 20.84 -6.60
C GLN A 23 2.37 20.08 -6.85
N LEU A 24 2.30 18.80 -6.47
CA LEU A 24 1.08 18.00 -6.56
C LEU A 24 -0.01 18.52 -5.60
N GLN A 25 0.38 18.89 -4.38
CA GLN A 25 -0.52 19.48 -3.39
C GLN A 25 -1.14 20.79 -3.92
N ALA A 26 -0.32 21.71 -4.42
CA ALA A 26 -0.79 22.96 -5.01
C ALA A 26 -1.67 22.75 -6.26
N LYS A 27 -1.51 21.63 -6.98
CA LYS A 27 -2.38 21.28 -8.12
C LYS A 27 -3.73 20.75 -7.66
N LEU A 28 -3.75 19.94 -6.60
CA LEU A 28 -4.96 19.37 -6.01
C LEU A 28 -5.85 20.43 -5.34
N GLU A 29 -5.24 21.45 -4.73
CA GLU A 29 -5.95 22.59 -4.11
C GLU A 29 -6.69 23.48 -5.12
N ARG A 30 -6.35 23.38 -6.42
CA ARG A 30 -6.97 24.16 -7.50
C ARG A 30 -8.07 23.42 -8.26
N LEU A 31 -8.30 22.15 -7.94
CA LEU A 31 -9.36 21.33 -8.55
C LEU A 31 -10.59 21.39 -7.66
N ASP A 32 -11.76 21.54 -8.26
CA ASP A 32 -13.04 21.33 -7.58
C ASP A 32 -13.10 19.88 -7.03
N GLU A 33 -13.76 19.67 -5.88
CA GLU A 33 -13.74 18.37 -5.18
C GLU A 33 -14.25 17.19 -6.04
N GLU A 34 -15.14 17.46 -7.00
CA GLU A 34 -15.71 16.46 -7.91
C GLU A 34 -14.70 15.95 -8.96
N ASP A 35 -13.72 16.78 -9.35
CA ASP A 35 -12.71 16.45 -10.36
C ASP A 35 -11.44 15.82 -9.76
N ARG A 36 -11.39 15.67 -8.43
CA ARG A 36 -10.24 15.07 -7.78
C ARG A 36 -10.11 13.60 -8.22
N PRO A 37 -8.95 13.19 -8.77
CA PRO A 37 -8.77 11.81 -9.19
C PRO A 37 -8.94 10.90 -7.98
N THR A 38 -10.00 10.10 -8.00
CA THR A 38 -10.29 9.14 -6.94
C THR A 38 -9.23 8.05 -7.03
N GLY A 39 -8.16 8.21 -6.25
CA GLY A 39 -7.09 7.24 -6.16
C GLY A 39 -7.60 5.87 -5.70
N CYS A 40 -6.71 4.87 -5.65
CA CYS A 40 -7.11 3.58 -5.12
C CYS A 40 -7.56 3.68 -3.65
N LEU A 41 -8.23 2.64 -3.16
CA LEU A 41 -8.78 2.54 -1.79
C LEU A 41 -7.79 2.93 -0.67
N LEU A 42 -6.49 2.68 -0.87
CA LEU A 42 -5.44 2.95 0.11
C LEU A 42 -4.54 4.13 -0.26
N CYS A 43 -4.94 4.95 -1.23
CA CYS A 43 -4.20 6.17 -1.56
C CYS A 43 -4.53 7.28 -0.56
N PRO A 44 -3.55 8.12 -0.17
CA PRO A 44 -3.78 9.24 0.74
C PRO A 44 -4.89 10.20 0.30
N MET A 45 -5.19 10.26 -1.01
CA MET A 45 -6.27 11.08 -1.57
C MET A 45 -7.68 10.62 -1.13
N ARG A 46 -7.83 9.35 -0.72
CA ARG A 46 -9.12 8.77 -0.29
C ARG A 46 -9.18 8.53 1.23
N GLY A 47 -8.02 8.57 1.89
CA GLY A 47 -7.84 8.35 3.32
C GLY A 47 -6.40 7.92 3.60
N ASP A 48 -5.75 8.51 4.61
CA ASP A 48 -4.40 8.14 5.00
C ASP A 48 -4.43 6.87 5.86
N VAL A 49 -4.62 5.72 5.21
CA VAL A 49 -4.60 4.41 5.86
C VAL A 49 -3.15 3.93 5.96
N GLU A 50 -2.64 3.85 7.18
CA GLU A 50 -1.32 3.29 7.45
C GLU A 50 -1.32 1.76 7.25
N ILE A 51 -0.37 1.28 6.44
CA ILE A 51 -0.21 -0.15 6.15
C ILE A 51 0.90 -0.72 7.05
N ASP A 52 0.50 -1.36 8.14
CA ASP A 52 1.41 -2.06 9.06
C ASP A 52 1.20 -3.58 8.99
N TYR A 53 2.28 -4.35 9.13
CA TYR A 53 2.24 -5.82 9.21
C TYR A 53 1.53 -6.33 10.48
N LYS A 54 1.42 -5.48 11.51
CA LYS A 54 0.67 -5.79 12.74
C LYS A 54 -0.85 -5.73 12.56
N ASN A 55 -1.34 -4.97 11.59
CA ASN A 55 -2.78 -4.85 11.33
C ASN A 55 -3.29 -6.01 10.47
N VAL A 56 -3.39 -7.19 11.09
CA VAL A 56 -3.78 -8.41 10.40
C VAL A 56 -5.19 -8.31 9.81
N ARG A 57 -6.11 -7.61 10.49
CA ARG A 57 -7.49 -7.46 10.01
C ARG A 57 -7.52 -6.78 8.64
N LEU A 58 -6.80 -5.68 8.47
CA LEU A 58 -6.66 -5.00 7.17
C LEU A 58 -6.01 -5.90 6.12
N LEU A 59 -4.88 -6.53 6.46
CA LEU A 59 -4.13 -7.39 5.52
C LEU A 59 -4.93 -8.63 5.08
N SER A 60 -5.78 -9.13 5.97
CA SER A 60 -6.65 -10.28 5.72
C SER A 60 -7.66 -10.01 4.59
N GLN A 61 -8.00 -8.76 4.32
CA GLN A 61 -8.91 -8.37 3.23
C GLN A 61 -8.28 -8.59 1.85
N PHE A 62 -6.96 -8.68 1.76
CA PHE A 62 -6.21 -8.83 0.50
C PHE A 62 -5.73 -10.25 0.26
N VAL A 63 -6.25 -11.24 1.01
CA VAL A 63 -5.97 -12.67 0.80
C VAL A 63 -7.24 -13.47 0.59
N SER A 64 -7.09 -14.55 -0.18
CA SER A 64 -8.14 -15.54 -0.36
C SER A 64 -8.49 -16.22 0.97
N PRO A 65 -9.78 -16.29 1.35
CA PRO A 65 -10.21 -16.93 2.59
C PRO A 65 -9.78 -18.39 2.71
N HIS A 66 -9.94 -19.15 1.63
CA HIS A 66 -9.73 -20.61 1.64
C HIS A 66 -8.31 -21.03 1.25
N THR A 67 -7.59 -20.23 0.47
CA THR A 67 -6.26 -20.61 -0.04
C THR A 67 -5.12 -19.79 0.56
N GLY A 68 -5.44 -18.69 1.26
CA GLY A 68 -4.45 -17.76 1.77
C GLY A 68 -3.62 -17.07 0.67
N ARG A 69 -3.94 -17.24 -0.62
CA ARG A 69 -3.20 -16.56 -1.69
C ARG A 69 -3.46 -15.06 -1.66
N ILE A 70 -2.42 -14.25 -1.86
CA ILE A 70 -2.55 -12.80 -1.96
C ILE A 70 -3.23 -12.46 -3.28
N TYR A 71 -4.28 -11.64 -3.24
CA TYR A 71 -4.98 -11.23 -4.45
C TYR A 71 -4.10 -10.34 -5.35
N GLY A 72 -4.22 -10.53 -6.66
CA GLY A 72 -3.53 -9.73 -7.65
C GLY A 72 -4.13 -8.32 -7.79
N ARG A 73 -3.36 -7.41 -8.40
CA ARG A 73 -3.77 -6.01 -8.61
C ARG A 73 -5.10 -5.87 -9.36
N THR A 74 -5.37 -6.75 -10.33
CA THR A 74 -6.59 -6.72 -11.14
C THR A 74 -7.84 -6.90 -10.30
N LEU A 75 -7.76 -7.68 -9.21
CA LEU A 75 -8.87 -7.90 -8.29
C LEU A 75 -8.92 -6.79 -7.23
N THR A 76 -7.79 -6.43 -6.63
CA THR A 76 -7.75 -5.46 -5.52
C THR A 76 -7.97 -4.01 -5.95
N GLY A 77 -7.81 -3.69 -7.24
CA GLY A 77 -7.91 -2.32 -7.76
C GLY A 77 -6.85 -1.36 -7.23
N LEU A 78 -5.79 -1.86 -6.55
CA LEU A 78 -4.80 -1.00 -5.91
C LEU A 78 -3.80 -0.40 -6.91
N CYS A 79 -3.26 0.78 -6.57
CA CYS A 79 -2.09 1.32 -7.26
C CYS A 79 -0.88 0.38 -7.05
N ILE A 80 0.02 0.31 -8.03
CA ILE A 80 1.20 -0.59 -8.00
C ILE A 80 2.03 -0.38 -6.71
N LYS A 81 2.15 0.87 -6.25
CA LYS A 81 2.88 1.20 -5.01
C LYS A 81 2.24 0.56 -3.78
N LYS A 82 0.93 0.74 -3.62
CA LYS A 82 0.16 0.20 -2.48
C LYS A 82 0.04 -1.32 -2.53
N GLN A 83 -0.11 -1.90 -3.72
CA GLN A 83 -0.08 -3.36 -3.90
C GLN A 83 1.25 -3.97 -3.43
N LYS A 84 2.39 -3.36 -3.78
CA LYS A 84 3.71 -3.81 -3.33
C LYS A 84 3.88 -3.67 -1.81
N GLU A 85 3.37 -2.58 -1.25
CA GLU A 85 3.37 -2.30 0.19
C GLU A 85 2.57 -3.36 0.98
N ILE A 86 1.33 -3.63 0.56
CA ILE A 86 0.47 -4.68 1.13
C ILE A 86 1.14 -6.06 1.01
N ALA A 87 1.64 -6.42 -0.17
CA ALA A 87 2.28 -7.72 -0.35
C ALA A 87 3.53 -7.89 0.54
N LYS A 88 4.28 -6.82 0.78
CA LYS A 88 5.44 -6.82 1.71
C LYS A 88 4.97 -6.96 3.16
N ALA A 89 3.92 -6.24 3.55
CA ALA A 89 3.34 -6.31 4.88
C ALA A 89 2.79 -7.72 5.19
N ILE A 90 2.04 -8.33 4.25
CA ILE A 90 1.53 -9.72 4.40
C ILE A 90 2.67 -10.72 4.54
N ARG A 91 3.71 -10.64 3.69
CA ARG A 91 4.88 -11.54 3.80
C ARG A 91 5.60 -11.38 5.14
N ARG A 92 5.71 -10.14 5.64
CA ARG A 92 6.30 -9.85 6.95
C ARG A 92 5.44 -10.39 8.09
N ALA A 93 4.12 -10.19 8.03
CA ALA A 93 3.18 -10.69 9.02
C ALA A 93 3.24 -12.22 9.12
N ARG A 94 3.34 -12.91 7.97
CA ARG A 94 3.52 -14.37 7.89
C ARG A 94 4.83 -14.84 8.50
N ALA A 95 5.94 -14.20 8.14
CA ALA A 95 7.26 -14.56 8.66
C ALA A 95 7.36 -14.36 10.19
N MET A 96 6.64 -13.38 10.72
CA MET A 96 6.58 -13.07 12.15
C MET A 96 5.49 -13.85 12.91
N GLY A 97 4.70 -14.69 12.24
CA GLY A 97 3.64 -15.49 12.88
C GLY A 97 2.33 -14.74 13.19
N PHE A 98 2.16 -13.50 12.72
CA PHE A 98 0.91 -12.73 12.93
C PHE A 98 -0.23 -13.16 11.99
N MET A 99 0.06 -13.84 10.88
CA MET A 99 -0.93 -14.18 9.85
C MET A 99 -0.68 -15.56 9.23
N PRO A 100 -1.72 -16.37 8.93
CA PRO A 100 -1.54 -17.69 8.37
C PRO A 100 -1.21 -17.61 6.87
N VAL A 101 -0.55 -18.65 6.37
CA VAL A 101 -0.18 -18.76 4.94
C VAL A 101 -1.27 -19.47 4.14
N THR A 102 -1.88 -20.49 4.72
CA THR A 102 -2.78 -21.44 4.05
C THR A 102 -4.24 -20.98 4.01
N MET A 103 -4.70 -20.21 4.99
CA MET A 103 -6.09 -19.74 5.08
C MET A 103 -6.19 -18.41 5.81
N LYS A 104 -7.35 -17.74 5.71
CA LYS A 104 -7.69 -16.56 6.51
C LYS A 104 -8.13 -17.00 7.91
N TYR A 105 -7.91 -16.14 8.92
CA TYR A 105 -8.48 -16.38 10.25
C TYR A 105 -10.01 -16.34 10.17
N LEU A 106 -10.68 -17.31 10.81
CA LEU A 106 -12.14 -17.42 10.83
C LEU A 106 -12.80 -16.15 11.37
N ALA A 107 -12.19 -15.52 12.39
CA ALA A 107 -12.67 -14.26 12.97
C ALA A 107 -12.80 -13.10 11.95
N PHE A 108 -12.16 -13.20 10.80
CA PHE A 108 -12.20 -12.18 9.74
C PHE A 108 -13.02 -12.61 8.51
N HIS A 109 -13.71 -13.77 8.54
CA HIS A 109 -14.55 -14.20 7.42
C HIS A 109 -15.79 -13.32 7.21
N GLU A 110 -16.33 -12.78 8.31
CA GLU A 110 -17.55 -11.96 8.32
C GLU A 110 -17.28 -10.47 8.07
N ASP A 111 -16.01 -10.07 7.98
CA ASP A 111 -15.66 -8.69 7.65
C ASP A 111 -16.22 -8.30 6.27
N PRO A 112 -16.69 -7.04 6.11
CA PRO A 112 -17.19 -6.56 4.84
C PRO A 112 -16.08 -6.60 3.79
N LYS A 113 -16.43 -7.09 2.60
CA LYS A 113 -15.50 -7.13 1.47
C LYS A 113 -15.21 -5.70 0.99
N LEU A 114 -13.92 -5.37 0.86
CA LEU A 114 -13.48 -4.06 0.37
C LEU A 114 -13.62 -3.90 -1.15
N PHE A 115 -13.75 -5.02 -1.87
CA PHE A 115 -13.89 -5.11 -3.31
C PHE A 115 -14.67 -6.38 -3.69
#